data_AF-A0ABD2CH08-F1
#
_entry.id   AF-A0ABD2CH08-F1
#
_cell.length_a   1.000
_cell.length_b   1.000
_cell.length_c   1.000
_cell.angle_alpha   90.00
_cell.angle_beta   90.00
_cell.angle_gamma   90.00
#
_symmetry.space_group_name_H-M   'P 1'
#
loop_
_entity.id
_entity.type
_entity.pdbx_description
1 polymer ?
#
loop_
_entity_poly.entity_id
_entity_poly.type
_entity_poly.pdbx_seq_one_letter_code
_entity_poly.pdbx_strand_id
1 'polypeptide(L)'
;MDVIENYCGAGSAADLLTAKIRRPIGFRGAPLFADDRSANPLIDIHCQIRPDPNDPQEDNYFLKVTDFSRCGVLKRNGFIHLRIWFPAFPGVVMLADQELILMCRPPEPTLLRHKAAGFAGTL
;
A
#
# COMPACT_ATOMS: atom_id res chain seq x y z
N MET A 1 3.03 -16.12 4.75
CA MET A 1 2.94 -14.85 4.01
C MET A 1 3.13 -13.78 5.03
N ASP A 2 4.11 -12.91 4.83
CA ASP A 2 4.56 -12.02 5.90
C ASP A 2 4.59 -10.59 5.39
N VAL A 3 4.05 -9.70 6.22
CA VAL A 3 4.24 -8.26 6.07
C VAL A 3 5.49 -7.92 6.86
N ILE A 4 6.54 -7.54 6.15
CA ILE A 4 7.85 -7.27 6.74
C ILE A 4 7.85 -5.87 7.35
N GLU A 5 7.30 -4.90 6.62
CA GLU A 5 7.13 -3.51 7.06
C GLU A 5 5.82 -2.95 6.51
N ASN A 6 5.14 -2.12 7.29
CA ASN A 6 3.89 -1.47 6.89
C ASN A 6 3.85 -0.05 7.46
N TYR A 7 3.62 0.93 6.60
CA TYR A 7 3.43 2.33 6.93
C TYR A 7 2.25 2.89 6.16
N CYS A 8 1.36 3.61 6.84
CA CYS A 8 0.33 4.41 6.20
C CYS A 8 0.22 5.80 6.80
N GLY A 9 0.06 6.78 5.92
CA GLY A 9 -0.33 8.15 6.23
C GLY A 9 -1.60 8.52 5.45
N ALA A 10 -2.57 9.13 6.14
CA ALA A 10 -3.76 9.67 5.53
C ALA A 10 -3.91 11.10 6.04
N GLY A 11 -3.80 12.09 5.16
CA GLY A 11 -3.81 13.50 5.53
C GLY A 11 -4.22 14.40 4.39
N SER A 12 -4.49 15.68 4.70
CA SER A 12 -4.97 16.69 3.73
C SER A 12 -3.99 17.00 2.59
N ALA A 13 -2.72 16.55 2.69
CA ALA A 13 -1.68 16.82 1.70
C ALA A 13 -1.39 15.64 0.75
N ALA A 14 -1.60 14.37 1.19
CA ALA A 14 -1.49 13.17 0.34
C ALA A 14 -1.93 11.90 1.12
N ASP A 15 -2.60 10.98 0.44
CA ASP A 15 -2.80 9.60 0.89
C ASP A 15 -1.54 8.78 0.56
N LEU A 16 -1.01 7.99 1.50
CA LEU A 16 0.17 7.14 1.26
C LEU A 16 0.08 5.85 2.07
N LEU A 17 0.15 4.70 1.41
CA LEU A 17 0.33 3.38 2.02
C LEU A 17 1.55 2.74 1.38
N THR A 18 2.53 2.37 2.17
CA THR A 18 3.72 1.65 1.73
C THR A 18 3.91 0.41 2.58
N ALA A 19 4.17 -0.73 1.95
CA ALA A 19 4.45 -1.96 2.67
C ALA A 19 5.51 -2.78 1.94
N LYS A 20 6.32 -3.53 2.71
CA LYS A 20 7.17 -4.59 2.18
C LYS A 20 6.49 -5.91 2.46
N ILE A 21 6.14 -6.64 1.41
CA ILE A 21 5.41 -7.91 1.48
C ILE A 21 6.26 -9.04 0.91
N ARG A 22 6.13 -10.23 1.50
CA ARG A 22 6.83 -11.43 1.03
C ARG A 22 5.86 -12.41 0.39
N ARG A 23 6.22 -12.90 -0.79
CA ARG A 23 5.53 -13.96 -1.52
C ARG A 23 5.50 -15.25 -0.70
N PRO A 24 4.36 -15.94 -0.62
CA PRO A 24 4.29 -17.23 0.07
C PRO A 24 5.07 -18.33 -0.68
N ILE A 25 5.57 -19.31 0.07
CA ILE A 25 6.30 -20.45 -0.50
C ILE A 25 5.38 -21.23 -1.43
N GLY A 26 5.87 -21.57 -2.64
CA GLY A 26 5.13 -22.35 -3.63
C GLY A 26 4.31 -21.52 -4.62
N PHE A 27 4.19 -20.20 -4.41
CA PHE A 27 3.53 -19.29 -5.35
C PHE A 27 4.54 -18.72 -6.34
N ARG A 28 4.18 -18.68 -7.63
CA ARG A 28 5.06 -18.21 -8.71
C ARG A 28 4.58 -16.95 -9.41
N GLY A 29 3.32 -16.55 -9.21
CA GLY A 29 2.77 -15.34 -9.79
C GLY A 29 3.24 -14.07 -9.08
N ALA A 30 3.33 -12.98 -9.83
CA ALA A 30 3.53 -11.65 -9.27
C ALA A 30 2.26 -11.20 -8.51
N PRO A 31 2.40 -10.46 -7.40
CA PRO A 31 1.27 -9.95 -6.64
C PRO A 31 0.42 -8.97 -7.44
N LEU A 32 -0.90 -9.04 -7.25
CA LEU A 32 -1.89 -8.19 -7.92
C LEU A 32 -2.87 -7.60 -6.91
N PHE A 33 -3.46 -6.45 -7.23
CA PHE A 33 -4.57 -5.90 -6.44
C PHE A 33 -5.83 -6.75 -6.62
N ALA A 34 -6.38 -7.26 -5.51
CA ALA A 34 -7.50 -8.20 -5.56
C ALA A 34 -8.81 -7.53 -6.02
N ASP A 35 -9.06 -6.33 -5.49
CA ASP A 35 -10.32 -5.59 -5.69
C ASP A 35 -10.26 -4.59 -6.87
N ASP A 36 -9.08 -4.36 -7.46
CA ASP A 36 -8.89 -3.56 -8.67
C ASP A 36 -7.94 -4.23 -9.66
N ARG A 37 -8.49 -5.14 -10.48
CA ARG A 37 -7.72 -5.90 -11.48
C ARG A 37 -7.35 -5.07 -12.72
N SER A 38 -7.88 -3.86 -12.85
CA SER A 38 -7.58 -2.98 -13.98
C SER A 38 -6.30 -2.19 -13.76
N ALA A 39 -5.95 -1.93 -12.49
CA ALA A 39 -4.69 -1.32 -12.10
C ALA A 39 -3.52 -2.27 -12.38
N ASN A 40 -2.65 -1.89 -13.31
CA ASN A 40 -1.42 -2.63 -13.56
C ASN A 40 -0.32 -2.18 -12.59
N PRO A 41 0.13 -3.05 -11.66
CA PRO A 41 1.09 -2.70 -10.61
C PRO A 41 2.45 -2.20 -11.11
N LEU A 42 2.77 -2.48 -12.37
CA LEU A 42 4.04 -2.18 -13.00
C LEU A 42 4.05 -0.91 -13.85
N ILE A 43 2.92 -0.24 -14.04
CA ILE A 43 2.86 1.00 -14.85
C ILE A 43 2.04 2.09 -14.17
N ASP A 44 1.09 1.71 -13.31
CA ASP A 44 0.25 2.67 -12.64
C ASP A 44 1.08 3.55 -11.70
N ILE A 45 0.82 4.86 -11.73
CA ILE A 45 1.57 5.84 -10.92
C ILE A 45 1.09 5.85 -9.46
N HIS A 46 -0.11 5.38 -9.20
CA HIS A 46 -0.73 5.36 -7.87
C HIS A 46 -0.85 3.97 -7.28
N CYS A 47 -0.92 2.93 -8.10
CA CYS A 47 -1.07 1.55 -7.67
C CYS A 47 0.19 0.75 -8.02
N GLN A 48 1.17 0.69 -7.14
CA GLN A 48 2.46 0.07 -7.44
C GLN A 48 2.75 -1.15 -6.57
N ILE A 49 3.17 -2.23 -7.22
CA ILE A 49 3.74 -3.42 -6.55
C ILE A 49 4.96 -3.85 -7.36
N ARG A 50 6.15 -3.65 -6.80
CA ARG A 50 7.43 -3.87 -7.49
C ARG A 50 8.26 -4.92 -6.77
N PRO A 51 8.93 -5.84 -7.47
CA PRO A 51 9.91 -6.70 -6.84
C PRO A 51 11.04 -5.86 -6.24
N ASP A 52 11.59 -6.31 -5.11
CA ASP A 52 12.78 -5.70 -4.52
C ASP A 52 13.98 -5.97 -5.44
N PRO A 53 14.65 -4.93 -6.00
CA PRO A 53 15.77 -5.13 -6.90
C PRO A 53 16.98 -5.79 -6.24
N ASN A 54 17.04 -5.78 -4.89
CA ASN A 54 18.10 -6.44 -4.13
C ASN A 54 17.78 -7.92 -3.84
N ASP A 55 16.58 -8.40 -4.20
CA ASP A 55 16.17 -9.77 -3.99
C ASP A 55 16.16 -10.55 -5.31
N PRO A 56 17.22 -11.31 -5.62
CA PRO A 56 17.29 -12.09 -6.86
C PRO A 56 16.28 -13.24 -6.92
N GLN A 57 15.66 -13.62 -5.80
CA GLN A 57 14.59 -14.63 -5.79
C GLN A 57 13.22 -14.02 -6.08
N GLU A 58 13.09 -12.69 -6.12
CA GLU A 58 11.84 -11.96 -6.24
C GLU A 58 10.79 -12.38 -5.20
N ASP A 59 11.23 -12.78 -4.00
CA ASP A 59 10.31 -13.14 -2.93
C ASP A 59 9.75 -11.90 -2.24
N ASN A 60 10.48 -10.79 -2.27
CA ASN A 60 10.12 -9.55 -1.61
C ASN A 60 9.60 -8.51 -2.61
N TYR A 61 8.52 -7.83 -2.22
CA TYR A 61 7.89 -6.80 -3.03
C TYR A 61 7.66 -5.53 -2.21
N PHE A 62 7.87 -4.39 -2.86
CA PHE A 62 7.48 -3.07 -2.37
C PHE A 62 6.12 -2.68 -2.93
N LEU A 63 5.17 -2.50 -2.04
CA LEU A 63 3.85 -1.99 -2.31
C LEU A 63 3.81 -0.49 -2.00
N LYS A 64 3.25 0.31 -2.91
CA LYS A 64 3.03 1.74 -2.74
C LYS A 64 1.69 2.14 -3.34
N VAL A 65 0.85 2.76 -2.52
CA VAL A 65 -0.42 3.36 -2.92
C VAL A 65 -0.42 4.84 -2.53
N THR A 66 -0.68 5.73 -3.49
CA THR A 66 -0.68 7.20 -3.25
C THR A 66 -2.06 7.84 -3.37
N ASP A 67 -3.09 7.04 -3.61
CA ASP A 67 -4.48 7.47 -3.69
C ASP A 67 -5.39 6.35 -3.22
N PHE A 68 -6.04 6.54 -2.08
CA PHE A 68 -6.92 5.54 -1.47
C PHE A 68 -8.31 5.47 -2.09
N SER A 69 -8.61 6.28 -3.12
CA SER A 69 -9.79 6.08 -3.96
C SER A 69 -9.59 5.02 -5.05
N ARG A 70 -8.35 4.51 -5.20
CA ARG A 70 -7.95 3.53 -6.22
C ARG A 70 -7.43 2.22 -5.63
N CYS A 71 -6.98 1.33 -6.51
CA CYS A 71 -6.24 0.10 -6.19
C CYS A 71 -7.03 -0.89 -5.32
N GLY A 72 -8.35 -0.70 -5.22
CA GLY A 72 -9.21 -1.51 -4.36
C GLY A 72 -9.11 -1.18 -2.87
N VAL A 73 -8.60 -0.01 -2.50
CA VAL A 73 -8.50 0.41 -1.10
C VAL A 73 -9.87 0.69 -0.50
N LEU A 74 -10.13 0.14 0.70
CA LEU A 74 -11.35 0.38 1.47
C LEU A 74 -11.03 1.10 2.78
N LYS A 75 -11.62 2.29 2.97
CA LYS A 75 -11.57 3.03 4.23
C LYS A 75 -12.79 2.67 5.09
N ARG A 76 -12.60 2.02 6.23
CA ARG A 76 -13.69 1.69 7.19
C ARG A 76 -13.21 1.91 8.62
N ASN A 77 -14.00 2.62 9.42
CA ASN A 77 -13.74 2.85 10.86
C ASN A 77 -12.35 3.45 11.17
N GLY A 78 -11.80 4.27 10.28
CA GLY A 78 -10.44 4.83 10.43
C GLY A 78 -9.31 3.85 10.09
N PHE A 79 -9.63 2.65 9.59
CA PHE A 79 -8.69 1.70 9.04
C PHE A 79 -8.72 1.72 7.51
N ILE A 80 -7.56 1.47 6.94
CA ILE A 80 -7.35 1.25 5.52
C ILE A 80 -7.18 -0.25 5.33
N HIS A 81 -8.01 -0.82 4.46
CA HIS A 81 -7.95 -2.22 4.06
C HIS A 81 -7.53 -2.30 2.61
N LEU A 82 -6.57 -3.18 2.32
CA LEU A 82 -6.11 -3.47 0.97
C LEU A 82 -5.89 -4.97 0.84
N ARG A 83 -6.46 -5.58 -0.19
CA ARG A 83 -6.33 -7.02 -0.47
C ARG A 83 -5.41 -7.24 -1.66
N ILE A 84 -4.42 -8.10 -1.47
CA ILE A 84 -3.42 -8.45 -2.47
C ILE A 84 -3.51 -9.94 -2.74
N TRP A 85 -3.49 -10.31 -4.02
CA TRP A 85 -3.50 -11.70 -4.46
C TRP A 85 -2.16 -12.14 -4.97
N PHE A 86 -1.77 -13.35 -4.58
CA PHE A 86 -0.63 -14.07 -5.11
C PHE A 86 -1.14 -15.22 -5.98
N PRO A 87 -1.01 -15.13 -7.31
CA PRO A 87 -1.40 -16.22 -8.19
C PRO A 87 -0.47 -17.42 -8.00
N ALA A 88 -1.04 -18.62 -7.89
CA ALA A 88 -0.21 -19.83 -7.86
C ALA A 88 0.59 -20.00 -9.17
N PHE A 89 -0.05 -19.66 -10.29
CA PHE A 89 0.53 -19.69 -11.63
C PHE A 89 0.37 -18.34 -12.35
N PRO A 90 1.40 -17.85 -13.06
CA PRO A 90 1.26 -16.63 -13.86
C PRO A 90 0.14 -16.74 -14.91
N GLY A 91 -0.72 -15.73 -15.00
CA GLY A 91 -1.75 -15.63 -16.03
C GLY A 91 -3.00 -16.50 -15.82
N VAL A 92 -3.08 -17.26 -14.73
CA VAL A 92 -4.26 -18.07 -14.39
C VAL A 92 -4.72 -17.71 -12.98
N VAL A 93 -5.98 -17.29 -12.86
CA VAL A 93 -6.64 -17.10 -11.56
C VAL A 93 -7.24 -18.44 -11.14
N MET A 94 -6.81 -18.99 -10.01
CA MET A 94 -7.31 -20.27 -9.49
C MET A 94 -7.97 -20.08 -8.11
N LEU A 95 -8.85 -21.02 -7.74
CA LEU A 95 -9.41 -21.11 -6.38
C LEU A 95 -8.33 -21.28 -5.29
N ALA A 96 -7.10 -21.64 -5.67
CA ALA A 96 -5.95 -21.81 -4.80
C ALA A 96 -5.11 -20.53 -4.62
N ASP A 97 -5.50 -19.40 -5.22
CA ASP A 97 -4.77 -18.15 -5.08
C ASP A 97 -4.83 -17.66 -3.63
N GLN A 98 -3.68 -17.25 -3.10
CA GLN A 98 -3.56 -16.86 -1.71
C GLN A 98 -3.72 -15.35 -1.55
N GLU A 99 -4.51 -14.96 -0.56
CA GLU A 99 -4.85 -13.57 -0.30
C GLU A 99 -4.12 -13.04 0.95
N LEU A 100 -3.50 -11.87 0.78
CA LEU A 100 -2.96 -11.07 1.86
C LEU A 100 -3.85 -9.85 2.10
N ILE A 101 -4.31 -9.68 3.33
CA ILE A 101 -5.09 -8.51 3.75
C ILE A 101 -4.19 -7.57 4.54
N LEU A 102 -3.82 -6.45 3.93
CA LEU A 102 -3.11 -5.35 4.57
C LEU A 102 -4.12 -4.46 5.29
N MET A 103 -3.92 -4.33 6.60
CA MET A 103 -4.68 -3.40 7.44
C MET A 103 -3.73 -2.39 8.04
N CYS A 104 -4.03 -1.11 7.89
CA CYS A 104 -3.25 -0.05 8.51
C CYS A 104 -4.17 1.03 9.07
N ARG A 105 -3.81 1.58 10.23
CA ARG A 105 -4.48 2.72 10.83
C ARG A 105 -3.59 3.95 10.68
N PRO A 106 -3.98 4.95 9.87
CA PRO A 106 -3.21 6.17 9.73
C PRO A 106 -3.02 6.88 11.08
N PRO A 107 -1.85 7.48 11.34
CA PRO A 107 -1.68 8.33 12.51
C PRO A 107 -2.61 9.55 12.39
N GLU A 108 -3.15 10.00 13.52
CA GLU A 108 -3.97 11.22 13.53
C GLU A 108 -3.14 12.40 13.01
N PRO A 109 -3.71 13.29 12.18
CA PRO A 109 -2.99 14.45 11.68
C PRO A 109 -2.55 15.31 12.86
N THR A 110 -1.26 15.30 13.17
CA THR A 110 -0.68 16.20 14.15
C THR A 110 -0.75 17.61 13.57
N LEU A 111 -1.81 18.35 13.95
CA LEU A 111 -1.87 19.79 13.76
C LEU A 111 -0.69 20.41 14.54
N LEU A 112 0.45 20.56 13.88
CA LEU A 112 1.50 21.47 14.32
C LEU A 112 0.90 22.87 14.20
N ARG A 113 0.22 23.30 15.27
CA ARG A 113 -0.24 24.66 15.44
C ARG A 113 1.00 25.54 15.49
N HIS A 114 1.44 26.02 14.34
CA HIS A 114 2.38 27.12 14.26
C HIS A 114 1.74 28.27 15.02
N LYS A 115 2.19 28.46 16.26
CA LYS A 115 1.96 29.69 17.00
C LYS A 115 2.78 30.74 16.27
N ALA A 116 2.24 31.26 15.15
CA ALA A 116 2.74 32.46 14.53
C ALA A 116 2.67 33.52 15.62
N ALA A 117 3.83 33.89 16.17
CA ALA A 117 3.95 35.01 17.07
C ALA A 117 3.46 36.23 16.27
N GLY A 118 2.27 36.72 16.64
CA GLY A 118 1.71 37.93 16.08
C GLY A 118 2.67 39.09 16.29
N PHE A 119 2.93 39.81 15.21
CA PHE A 119 3.56 41.11 15.22
C PHE A 119 2.81 42.07 16.15
N ALA A 120 3.54 42.82 16.98
CA ALA A 120 3.13 44.13 17.47
C ALA A 120 4.37 45.02 17.48
N GLY A 121 4.48 45.87 16.46
CA GLY A 121 5.37 47.03 16.51
C GLY A 121 4.79 48.04 17.51
N THR A 122 5.66 48.66 18.28
CA THR A 122 5.34 49.90 18.99
C THR A 122 6.43 50.91 18.69
N LEU A 123 5.96 52.05 18.21
CA LEU A 123 6.67 53.29 17.90
C LEU A 123 7.55 53.78 19.06
#